data_AF-E8LLU5-F1
#
_entry.id   AF-E8LLU5-F1
#
_cell.length_a   1.000
_cell.length_b   1.000
_cell.length_c   1.000
_cell.angle_alpha   90.00
_cell.angle_beta   90.00
_cell.angle_gamma   90.00
#
_symmetry.space_group_name_H-M   'P 1'
#
loop_
_entity.id
_entity.type
_entity.pdbx_description
1 polymer ?
#
loop_
_entity_poly.entity_id
_entity_poly.type
_entity_poly.pdbx_seq_one_letter_code
_entity_poly.pdbx_strand_id
1 'polypeptide(L)'
;MNAPDLGSLLINKSGKFYYLCTYQNVWDPDKKRSFRKKGSTKTIGKILGGSKVGPIEWKESFIALYPELKGLDAKRNEQGKIVFTLKDDPELDDDQPKITVREAMRLKKLQAGATWLLDGIIADTPLVKALERTFSKYKNHLKILSLAYFLILEQRNSMTLYELFARKTRLPYSRPLSKSAVTRIFQSIIPHQIDAFLSTLSSLSAQRDEALNDFATKFWALDSTSFSTYSEHLSKAFYGKNKDGDDLKQLNMLMVVNQKSGEPYFYQMYSGNIPDVFTVKNFLQDSCRMQLGRDVVFVADKGYGCIKNINRFLQTETSFLLNVSTSLSVCKNLFRENRNALKNPINFSSAACGNHCYTVEINWSYPVNYQTDCKRPPHEKARLFVHIYYNPFIRMRAEEILKTNIERTLNAIYSDKELCKEYQEFKDTYLCFNTEKNEYEINLTAYHKELELKGVRFLVSDSVKNPIEAYRAYYDRIEVEKAFNHYKDTLGFNRLRSSDDYSLEGRVFVQFIATSIAIMLRKKIAKIADKGFRAAYDSDQKLLKTLSSIEVTQYEHGSYFSPIVKNLAEIYNKLGVLPPEDAPKTNSDKSIDEEDAEIMPELMEGYAEPDDDIDVLTR
;
A
#
# COMPACT_ATOMS: atom_id res chain seq x y z
N MET A 1 -21.76 30.34 -16.18
CA MET A 1 -23.15 30.84 -16.27
C MET A 1 -24.09 29.67 -16.10
N ASN A 2 -25.09 29.76 -15.23
CA ASN A 2 -26.11 28.71 -15.13
C ASN A 2 -27.11 28.84 -16.29
N ALA A 3 -27.56 27.71 -16.86
CA ALA A 3 -28.73 27.75 -17.73
C ALA A 3 -29.91 28.29 -16.89
N PRO A 4 -30.58 29.38 -17.30
CA PRO A 4 -31.61 29.99 -16.48
C PRO A 4 -32.79 29.03 -16.33
N ASP A 5 -33.30 28.87 -15.11
CA ASP A 5 -34.54 28.13 -14.86
C ASP A 5 -35.72 29.00 -15.34
N LEU A 6 -36.22 28.68 -16.52
CA LEU A 6 -37.30 29.42 -17.17
C LEU A 6 -38.69 28.98 -16.68
N GLY A 7 -38.77 28.01 -15.76
CA GLY A 7 -40.03 27.43 -15.29
C GLY A 7 -40.84 26.73 -16.39
N SER A 8 -42.13 26.53 -16.14
CA SER A 8 -43.02 25.88 -17.11
C SER A 8 -43.39 26.82 -18.27
N LEU A 9 -43.07 26.39 -19.48
CA LEU A 9 -43.32 27.14 -20.72
C LEU A 9 -44.41 26.47 -21.55
N LEU A 10 -45.25 27.28 -22.17
CA LEU A 10 -46.25 26.85 -23.13
C LEU A 10 -45.96 27.45 -24.51
N ILE A 11 -46.45 26.79 -25.55
CA ILE A 11 -46.33 27.27 -26.93
C ILE A 11 -47.70 27.68 -27.44
N ASN A 12 -47.80 28.94 -27.88
CA ASN A 12 -48.96 29.45 -28.58
C ASN A 12 -48.62 29.70 -30.04
N LYS A 13 -49.47 29.20 -30.94
CA LYS A 13 -49.39 29.53 -32.37
C LYS A 13 -50.18 30.81 -32.62
N SER A 14 -49.55 31.81 -33.23
CA SER A 14 -50.23 33.02 -33.68
C SER A 14 -49.71 33.38 -35.07
N GLY A 15 -50.58 33.32 -36.07
CA GLY A 15 -50.20 33.48 -37.48
C GLY A 15 -49.18 32.44 -37.95
N LYS A 16 -48.10 32.91 -38.58
CA LYS A 16 -46.99 32.09 -39.13
C LYS A 16 -45.91 31.75 -38.07
N PHE A 17 -46.08 32.16 -36.82
CA PHE A 17 -45.05 32.04 -35.80
C PHE A 17 -45.53 31.28 -34.56
N TYR A 18 -44.57 30.64 -33.88
CA TYR A 18 -44.75 30.01 -32.59
C TYR A 18 -44.12 30.88 -31.51
N TYR A 19 -44.88 31.17 -30.46
CA TYR A 19 -44.46 32.01 -29.34
C TYR A 19 -44.34 31.19 -28.06
N LEU A 20 -43.28 31.46 -27.30
CA LEU A 20 -43.07 30.91 -25.97
C LEU A 20 -43.77 31.81 -24.95
N CYS A 21 -44.58 31.23 -24.08
CA CYS A 21 -45.25 31.96 -23.00
C CYS A 21 -45.05 31.27 -21.65
N THR A 22 -44.89 32.06 -20.59
CA THR A 22 -44.99 31.56 -19.21
C THR A 22 -46.45 31.43 -18.81
N TYR A 23 -46.74 30.61 -17.82
CA TYR A 23 -48.06 30.53 -17.19
C TYR A 23 -47.93 30.18 -15.71
N GLN A 24 -48.96 30.52 -14.92
CA GLN A 24 -49.08 30.08 -13.54
C GLN A 24 -50.21 29.05 -13.43
N ASN A 25 -49.87 27.87 -12.93
CA ASN A 25 -50.84 26.86 -12.52
C ASN A 25 -51.30 27.13 -11.09
N VAL A 26 -52.61 27.08 -10.88
CA VAL A 26 -53.25 27.15 -9.57
C VAL A 26 -54.02 25.85 -9.36
N TRP A 27 -53.87 25.27 -8.17
CA TRP A 27 -54.64 24.08 -7.78
C TRP A 27 -56.03 24.52 -7.32
N ASP A 28 -57.06 23.89 -7.87
CA ASP A 28 -58.44 24.02 -7.40
C ASP A 28 -58.69 22.86 -6.41
N PRO A 29 -58.75 23.12 -5.09
CA PRO A 29 -58.96 22.07 -4.08
C PRO A 29 -60.32 21.38 -4.23
N ASP A 30 -61.35 22.14 -4.61
CA ASP A 30 -62.73 21.68 -4.70
C ASP A 30 -62.94 20.79 -5.94
N LYS A 31 -62.31 21.14 -7.06
CA LYS A 31 -62.39 20.37 -8.31
C LYS A 31 -61.27 19.34 -8.48
N LYS A 32 -60.39 19.21 -7.46
CA LYS A 32 -59.19 18.36 -7.45
C LYS A 32 -58.41 18.39 -8.77
N ARG A 33 -58.26 19.58 -9.36
CA ARG A 33 -57.56 19.75 -10.64
C ARG A 33 -56.75 21.02 -10.67
N SER A 34 -55.59 20.97 -11.32
CA SER A 34 -54.83 22.16 -11.66
C SER A 34 -55.47 22.89 -12.84
N PHE A 35 -55.61 24.20 -12.75
CA PHE A 35 -56.01 25.03 -13.88
C PHE A 35 -55.04 26.22 -14.05
N ARG A 36 -54.96 26.73 -15.28
CA ARG A 36 -54.14 27.91 -15.58
C ARG A 36 -54.87 29.16 -15.13
N LYS A 37 -54.22 29.99 -14.31
CA LYS A 37 -54.78 31.27 -13.86
C LYS A 37 -55.05 32.18 -15.07
N LYS A 38 -56.32 32.56 -15.30
CA LYS A 38 -56.70 33.45 -16.40
C LYS A 38 -55.92 34.77 -16.30
N GLY A 39 -55.33 35.21 -17.41
CA GLY A 39 -54.50 36.42 -17.48
C GLY A 39 -53.04 36.27 -17.05
N SER A 40 -52.60 35.08 -16.59
CA SER A 40 -51.20 34.83 -16.19
C SER A 40 -50.25 34.54 -17.36
N THR A 41 -50.78 34.36 -18.58
CA THR A 41 -49.96 33.99 -19.74
C THR A 41 -49.24 35.19 -20.33
N LYS A 42 -47.92 35.23 -20.19
CA LYS A 42 -47.08 36.29 -20.77
C LYS A 42 -46.17 35.70 -21.84
N THR A 43 -46.16 36.32 -23.03
CA THR A 43 -45.25 35.92 -24.10
C THR A 43 -43.84 36.41 -23.79
N ILE A 44 -42.87 35.51 -23.78
CA ILE A 44 -41.48 35.77 -23.40
C ILE A 44 -40.50 35.68 -24.58
N GLY A 45 -40.88 35.03 -25.68
CA GLY A 45 -40.03 34.89 -26.86
C GLY A 45 -40.76 34.27 -28.05
N LYS A 46 -40.06 34.19 -29.18
CA LYS A 46 -40.57 33.71 -30.47
C LYS A 46 -39.62 32.66 -31.04
N ILE A 47 -40.16 31.56 -31.57
CA ILE A 47 -39.39 30.54 -32.29
C ILE A 47 -39.32 30.94 -33.76
N LEU A 48 -38.11 31.07 -34.27
CA LEU A 48 -37.80 31.36 -35.66
C LEU A 48 -37.92 30.08 -36.52
N GLY A 49 -38.29 30.22 -37.80
CA GLY A 49 -38.40 29.10 -38.74
C GLY A 49 -39.80 28.46 -38.87
N GLY A 50 -40.85 29.07 -38.27
CA GLY A 50 -42.25 28.69 -38.55
C GLY A 50 -42.68 27.31 -38.05
N SER A 51 -41.84 26.63 -37.28
CA SER A 51 -42.12 25.32 -36.69
C SER A 51 -42.01 25.38 -35.15
N LYS A 52 -42.38 24.28 -34.46
CA LYS A 52 -42.18 24.18 -33.00
C LYS A 52 -40.69 23.99 -32.62
N VAL A 53 -39.80 23.82 -33.59
CA VAL A 53 -38.36 23.56 -33.45
C VAL A 53 -37.60 24.67 -34.17
N GLY A 54 -36.58 25.23 -33.53
CA GLY A 54 -35.83 26.33 -34.12
C GLY A 54 -35.20 27.28 -33.10
N PRO A 55 -34.41 28.24 -33.60
CA PRO A 55 -33.78 29.26 -32.76
C PRO A 55 -34.85 30.16 -32.11
N ILE A 56 -34.56 30.65 -30.90
CA ILE A 56 -35.47 31.43 -30.07
C ILE A 56 -34.96 32.85 -29.99
N GLU A 57 -35.83 33.79 -30.35
CA GLU A 57 -35.64 35.22 -30.15
C GLU A 57 -36.40 35.64 -28.88
N TRP A 58 -35.67 36.03 -27.83
CA TRP A 58 -36.25 36.47 -26.56
C TRP A 58 -36.75 37.92 -26.66
N LYS A 59 -37.88 38.23 -25.99
CA LYS A 59 -38.31 39.62 -25.86
C LYS A 59 -37.38 40.39 -24.95
N GLU A 60 -37.14 41.67 -25.27
CA GLU A 60 -36.31 42.57 -24.45
C GLU A 60 -36.77 42.64 -22.99
N SER A 61 -38.08 42.66 -22.75
CA SER A 61 -38.65 42.65 -21.39
C SER A 61 -38.36 41.37 -20.60
N PHE A 62 -38.10 40.26 -21.29
CA PHE A 62 -37.70 39.01 -20.67
C PHE A 62 -36.19 38.94 -20.44
N ILE A 63 -35.40 39.48 -21.37
CA ILE A 63 -33.95 39.66 -21.20
C ILE A 63 -33.63 40.59 -20.03
N ALA A 64 -34.47 41.61 -19.77
CA ALA A 64 -34.33 42.48 -18.60
C ALA A 64 -34.52 41.74 -17.26
N LEU A 65 -35.33 40.68 -17.24
CA LEU A 65 -35.56 39.83 -16.05
C LEU A 65 -34.49 38.75 -15.89
N TYR A 66 -33.88 38.32 -17.00
CA TYR A 66 -32.80 37.32 -17.04
C TYR A 66 -31.62 37.85 -17.87
N PRO A 67 -30.80 38.77 -17.32
CA PRO A 67 -29.69 39.40 -18.04
C PRO A 67 -28.68 38.40 -18.62
N GLU A 68 -28.54 37.22 -18.02
CA GLU A 68 -27.70 36.11 -18.48
C GLU A 68 -28.06 35.61 -19.90
N LEU A 69 -29.29 35.84 -20.37
CA LEU A 69 -29.70 35.49 -21.73
C LEU A 69 -29.06 36.36 -22.81
N LYS A 70 -28.44 37.50 -22.45
CA LYS A 70 -27.79 38.38 -23.44
C LYS A 70 -26.60 37.73 -24.13
N GLY A 71 -25.84 36.90 -23.42
CA GLY A 71 -24.64 36.21 -23.91
C GLY A 71 -24.89 34.80 -24.44
N LEU A 72 -26.16 34.39 -24.57
CA LEU A 72 -26.54 33.03 -24.96
C LEU A 72 -27.45 33.03 -26.18
N ASP A 73 -27.21 32.09 -27.08
CA ASP A 73 -28.16 31.68 -28.10
C ASP A 73 -29.02 30.53 -27.57
N ALA A 74 -30.29 30.49 -27.96
CA ALA A 74 -31.23 29.48 -27.50
C ALA A 74 -31.93 28.83 -28.69
N LYS A 75 -32.04 27.49 -28.68
CA LYS A 75 -32.75 26.71 -29.71
C LYS A 75 -33.65 25.67 -29.06
N ARG A 76 -34.90 25.57 -29.52
CA ARG A 76 -35.79 24.47 -29.12
C ARG A 76 -35.56 23.26 -30.02
N ASN A 77 -35.27 22.10 -29.43
CA ASN A 77 -35.08 20.84 -30.15
C ASN A 77 -36.42 20.11 -30.40
N GLU A 78 -36.36 18.99 -31.14
CA GLU A 78 -37.54 18.17 -31.50
C GLU A 78 -38.24 17.56 -30.27
N GLN A 79 -37.49 17.23 -29.22
CA GLN A 79 -38.01 16.75 -27.93
C GLN A 79 -38.64 17.87 -27.09
N GLY A 80 -38.60 19.11 -27.57
CA GLY A 80 -39.22 20.26 -26.96
C GLY A 80 -38.48 20.93 -25.82
N LYS A 81 -37.21 20.54 -25.59
CA LYS A 81 -36.29 21.18 -24.64
C LYS A 81 -35.58 22.37 -25.30
N ILE A 82 -35.27 23.38 -24.48
CA ILE A 82 -34.48 24.54 -24.90
C ILE A 82 -33.00 24.23 -24.61
N VAL A 83 -32.16 24.37 -25.63
CA VAL A 83 -30.71 24.20 -25.57
C VAL A 83 -30.08 25.58 -25.67
N PHE A 84 -29.13 25.89 -24.79
CA PHE A 84 -28.39 27.15 -24.78
C PHE A 84 -26.94 26.94 -25.23
N THR A 85 -26.48 27.82 -26.12
CA THR A 85 -25.09 27.91 -26.62
C THR A 85 -24.54 29.30 -26.31
N LEU A 86 -23.22 29.44 -26.17
CA LEU A 86 -22.59 30.76 -26.01
C LEU A 86 -22.67 31.53 -27.32
N LYS A 87 -22.94 32.85 -27.26
CA LYS A 87 -22.81 33.73 -28.43
C LYS A 87 -21.35 33.87 -28.83
N ASP A 88 -21.09 33.87 -30.13
CA ASP A 88 -19.74 33.89 -30.71
C ASP A 88 -18.91 35.08 -30.20
N ASP A 89 -17.61 34.85 -29.98
CA ASP A 89 -16.56 35.88 -29.96
C ASP A 89 -16.03 35.96 -31.40
N PRO A 90 -16.09 37.11 -32.09
CA PRO A 90 -15.76 37.21 -33.52
C PRO A 90 -14.30 36.88 -33.90
N GLU A 91 -13.45 36.49 -32.94
CA GLU A 91 -12.04 36.08 -33.15
C GLU A 91 -11.79 34.55 -33.13
N LEU A 92 -12.82 33.71 -32.95
CA LEU A 92 -12.67 32.24 -32.90
C LEU A 92 -13.12 31.55 -34.21
N ASP A 93 -12.26 30.67 -34.73
CA ASP A 93 -12.39 29.92 -35.99
C ASP A 93 -13.67 29.04 -36.05
N ASP A 94 -14.37 29.05 -37.19
CA ASP A 94 -15.71 28.44 -37.38
C ASP A 94 -15.69 26.88 -37.42
N ASP A 95 -14.49 26.28 -37.44
CA ASP A 95 -14.27 24.83 -37.53
C ASP A 95 -14.17 24.11 -36.17
N GLN A 96 -14.28 24.81 -35.03
CA GLN A 96 -14.32 24.16 -33.71
C GLN A 96 -15.75 23.79 -33.29
N PRO A 97 -15.99 22.57 -32.75
CA PRO A 97 -17.32 22.16 -32.32
C PRO A 97 -17.83 23.05 -31.18
N LYS A 98 -18.92 23.78 -31.43
CA LYS A 98 -19.56 24.70 -30.47
C LYS A 98 -19.98 23.95 -29.20
N ILE A 99 -19.34 24.23 -28.07
CA ILE A 99 -19.61 23.58 -26.78
C ILE A 99 -20.90 24.16 -26.19
N THR A 100 -21.88 23.31 -25.87
CA THR A 100 -23.10 23.77 -25.19
C THR A 100 -22.81 24.19 -23.74
N VAL A 101 -23.60 25.09 -23.15
CA VAL A 101 -23.43 25.49 -21.73
C VAL A 101 -23.47 24.27 -20.79
N ARG A 102 -24.22 23.23 -21.18
CA ARG A 102 -24.32 21.97 -20.46
C ARG A 102 -23.06 21.10 -20.59
N GLU A 103 -22.40 21.09 -21.74
CA GLU A 103 -21.11 20.44 -21.95
C GLU A 103 -19.99 21.16 -21.20
N ALA A 104 -19.98 22.50 -21.23
CA ALA A 104 -19.03 23.32 -20.47
C ALA A 104 -19.18 23.11 -18.94
N MET A 105 -20.40 22.89 -18.44
CA MET A 105 -20.66 22.54 -17.05
C MET A 105 -20.19 21.14 -16.64
N ARG A 106 -20.03 20.21 -17.59
CA ARG A 106 -19.56 18.84 -17.33
C ARG A 106 -18.05 18.70 -17.37
N LEU A 107 -17.34 19.79 -17.67
CA LEU A 107 -15.89 19.83 -17.75
C LEU A 107 -15.29 19.63 -16.36
N LYS A 108 -14.56 18.52 -16.19
CA LYS A 108 -13.86 18.18 -14.93
C LYS A 108 -12.37 18.33 -15.14
N LYS A 109 -11.75 19.16 -14.32
CA LYS A 109 -10.30 19.31 -14.27
C LYS A 109 -9.75 18.54 -13.08
N LEU A 110 -8.88 17.57 -13.32
CA LEU A 110 -8.37 16.66 -12.30
C LEU A 110 -6.85 16.59 -12.36
N GLN A 111 -6.18 16.47 -11.21
CA GLN A 111 -4.77 16.11 -11.14
C GLN A 111 -4.61 14.66 -11.58
N ALA A 112 -3.69 14.37 -12.49
CA ALA A 112 -3.58 13.05 -13.11
C ALA A 112 -2.15 12.51 -13.19
N GLY A 113 -1.12 13.35 -13.13
CA GLY A 113 0.23 12.86 -13.38
C GLY A 113 0.70 11.80 -12.37
N ALA A 114 0.52 12.04 -11.07
CA ALA A 114 0.96 11.09 -10.06
C ALA A 114 0.23 9.73 -10.17
N THR A 115 -1.09 9.74 -10.39
CA THR A 115 -1.88 8.50 -10.54
C THR A 115 -1.61 7.80 -11.86
N TRP A 116 -1.32 8.54 -12.94
CA TRP A 116 -0.85 7.98 -14.20
C TRP A 116 0.49 7.26 -14.06
N LEU A 117 1.42 7.83 -13.30
CA LEU A 117 2.68 7.15 -13.00
C LEU A 117 2.42 5.84 -12.27
N LEU A 118 1.56 5.86 -11.25
CA LEU A 118 1.22 4.66 -10.49
C LEU A 118 0.58 3.60 -11.39
N ASP A 119 -0.33 3.97 -12.28
CA ASP A 119 -0.93 3.06 -13.27
C ASP A 119 0.16 2.40 -14.11
N GLY A 120 1.09 3.17 -14.67
CA GLY A 120 2.18 2.64 -15.49
C GLY A 120 3.19 1.79 -14.72
N ILE A 121 3.34 1.98 -13.41
CA ILE A 121 4.20 1.14 -12.57
C ILE A 121 3.56 -0.22 -12.32
N ILE A 122 2.25 -0.25 -12.12
CA ILE A 122 1.51 -1.47 -11.82
C ILE A 122 0.96 -2.17 -13.07
N ALA A 123 1.03 -1.50 -14.22
CA ALA A 123 0.62 -2.04 -15.51
C ALA A 123 1.29 -3.39 -15.76
N ASP A 124 0.49 -4.36 -16.20
CA ASP A 124 0.90 -5.74 -16.50
C ASP A 124 1.48 -6.56 -15.35
N THR A 125 1.46 -6.04 -14.13
CA THR A 125 1.95 -6.78 -12.96
C THR A 125 0.99 -7.89 -12.53
N PRO A 126 1.49 -8.99 -11.94
CA PRO A 126 0.66 -10.02 -11.31
C PRO A 126 -0.32 -9.46 -10.27
N LEU A 127 0.05 -8.38 -9.57
CA LEU A 127 -0.77 -7.71 -8.56
C LEU A 127 -2.11 -7.23 -9.11
N VAL A 128 -2.10 -6.47 -10.20
CA VAL A 128 -3.32 -5.92 -10.81
C VAL A 128 -4.16 -7.02 -11.43
N LYS A 129 -3.51 -7.95 -12.15
CA LYS A 129 -4.18 -9.12 -12.76
C LYS A 129 -4.87 -9.99 -11.71
N ALA A 130 -4.25 -10.17 -10.54
CA ALA A 130 -4.87 -10.89 -9.42
C ALA A 130 -6.06 -10.11 -8.84
N LEU A 131 -5.93 -8.79 -8.62
CA LEU A 131 -7.02 -7.94 -8.15
C LEU A 131 -8.22 -7.98 -9.11
N GLU A 132 -7.97 -7.86 -10.41
CA GLU A 132 -9.02 -7.94 -11.44
C GLU A 132 -9.74 -9.28 -11.41
N ARG A 133 -9.01 -10.39 -11.32
CA ARG A 133 -9.59 -11.74 -11.30
C ARG A 133 -10.44 -11.99 -10.06
N THR A 134 -10.07 -11.46 -8.89
CA THR A 134 -10.76 -11.77 -7.63
C THR A 134 -11.77 -10.72 -7.19
N PHE A 135 -11.56 -9.45 -7.55
CA PHE A 135 -12.40 -8.32 -7.17
C PHE A 135 -13.03 -7.60 -8.38
N SER A 136 -13.29 -8.31 -9.48
CA SER A 136 -13.99 -7.76 -10.67
C SER A 136 -15.40 -7.27 -10.37
N LYS A 137 -16.14 -7.98 -9.51
CA LYS A 137 -17.54 -7.68 -9.17
C LYS A 137 -17.69 -6.23 -8.69
N TYR A 138 -18.68 -5.52 -9.24
CA TYR A 138 -18.96 -4.10 -8.96
C TYR A 138 -17.73 -3.18 -9.10
N LYS A 139 -16.76 -3.57 -9.95
CA LYS A 139 -15.51 -2.83 -10.18
C LYS A 139 -14.73 -2.61 -8.87
N ASN A 140 -14.80 -3.56 -7.93
CA ASN A 140 -14.14 -3.45 -6.63
C ASN A 140 -12.62 -3.36 -6.74
N HIS A 141 -12.00 -4.04 -7.70
CA HIS A 141 -10.57 -3.91 -8.02
C HIS A 141 -10.18 -2.46 -8.32
N LEU A 142 -10.95 -1.72 -9.12
CA LEU A 142 -10.71 -0.30 -9.39
C LEU A 142 -10.91 0.55 -8.13
N LYS A 143 -11.96 0.28 -7.34
CA LYS A 143 -12.22 0.99 -6.08
C LYS A 143 -11.10 0.78 -5.06
N ILE A 144 -10.60 -0.45 -4.93
CA ILE A 144 -9.47 -0.82 -4.06
C ILE A 144 -8.21 -0.10 -4.52
N LEU A 145 -7.92 -0.08 -5.82
CA LEU A 145 -6.78 0.66 -6.38
C LEU A 145 -6.89 2.16 -6.12
N SER A 146 -8.07 2.77 -6.29
CA SER A 146 -8.29 4.18 -5.97
C SER A 146 -8.03 4.50 -4.49
N LEU A 147 -8.48 3.64 -3.58
CA LEU A 147 -8.21 3.78 -2.14
C LEU A 147 -6.72 3.60 -1.82
N ALA A 148 -6.04 2.68 -2.50
CA ALA A 148 -4.60 2.50 -2.37
C ALA A 148 -3.83 3.74 -2.87
N TYR A 149 -4.24 4.35 -3.98
CA TYR A 149 -3.63 5.57 -4.50
C TYR A 149 -3.81 6.76 -3.57
N PHE A 150 -5.00 6.88 -2.96
CA PHE A 150 -5.23 7.85 -1.91
C PHE A 150 -4.23 7.68 -0.76
N LEU A 151 -4.06 6.46 -0.24
CA LEU A 151 -3.11 6.19 0.83
C LEU A 151 -1.68 6.59 0.47
N ILE A 152 -1.25 6.34 -0.78
CA ILE A 152 0.10 6.67 -1.26
C ILE A 152 0.32 8.19 -1.38
N LEU A 153 -0.68 8.91 -1.89
CA LEU A 153 -0.54 10.33 -2.23
C LEU A 153 -0.86 11.25 -1.04
N GLU A 154 -1.77 10.84 -0.17
CA GLU A 154 -2.31 11.66 0.93
C GLU A 154 -1.88 11.12 2.31
N GLN A 155 -0.74 11.61 2.79
CA GLN A 155 -0.12 11.17 4.04
C GLN A 155 -0.97 11.47 5.28
N ARG A 156 -0.97 10.52 6.23
CA ARG A 156 -1.61 10.65 7.54
C ARG A 156 -3.11 11.00 7.49
N ASN A 157 -3.73 10.87 6.32
CA ASN A 157 -5.10 11.30 6.11
C ASN A 157 -6.07 10.20 6.49
N SER A 158 -7.08 10.60 7.26
CA SER A 158 -8.23 9.77 7.55
C SER A 158 -8.96 9.44 6.25
N MET A 159 -9.47 8.21 6.12
CA MET A 159 -10.32 7.80 4.99
C MET A 159 -11.51 8.74 4.76
N THR A 160 -11.88 9.56 5.76
CA THR A 160 -12.88 10.63 5.64
C THR A 160 -12.55 11.68 4.57
N LEU A 161 -11.28 11.87 4.20
CA LEU A 161 -10.86 12.86 3.20
C LEU A 161 -10.82 12.30 1.77
N TYR A 162 -11.02 10.99 1.60
CA TYR A 162 -10.99 10.34 0.29
C TYR A 162 -11.92 11.01 -0.73
N GLU A 163 -13.15 11.34 -0.32
CA GLU A 163 -14.15 11.91 -1.23
C GLU A 163 -13.69 13.26 -1.81
N LEU A 164 -13.07 14.11 -1.00
CA LEU A 164 -12.54 15.40 -1.44
C LEU A 164 -11.34 15.24 -2.37
N PHE A 165 -10.47 14.27 -2.07
CA PHE A 165 -9.34 13.92 -2.91
C PHE A 165 -9.79 13.38 -4.28
N ALA A 166 -10.76 12.46 -4.30
CA ALA A 166 -11.29 11.85 -5.51
C ALA A 166 -12.01 12.86 -6.43
N ARG A 167 -12.55 13.96 -5.88
CA ARG A 167 -13.14 15.05 -6.69
C ARG A 167 -12.10 15.86 -7.47
N LYS A 168 -10.84 15.83 -7.05
CA LYS A 168 -9.75 16.64 -7.64
C LYS A 168 -8.70 15.81 -8.36
N THR A 169 -8.78 14.48 -8.29
CA THR A 169 -7.73 13.58 -8.77
C THR A 169 -8.32 12.54 -9.70
N ARG A 170 -7.64 12.28 -10.82
CA ARG A 170 -8.00 11.19 -11.73
C ARG A 170 -7.59 9.88 -11.09
N LEU A 171 -8.55 8.98 -10.93
CA LEU A 171 -8.38 7.70 -10.25
C LEU A 171 -8.84 6.54 -11.16
N PRO A 172 -8.37 5.30 -10.89
CA PRO A 172 -8.84 4.11 -11.61
C PRO A 172 -10.36 3.96 -11.58
N TYR A 173 -10.97 4.16 -10.41
CA TYR A 173 -12.42 4.37 -10.27
C TYR A 173 -12.75 5.86 -10.27
N SER A 174 -13.43 6.33 -11.31
CA SER A 174 -13.65 7.75 -11.60
C SER A 174 -14.62 8.47 -10.65
N ARG A 175 -15.48 7.74 -9.93
CA ARG A 175 -16.49 8.32 -9.03
C ARG A 175 -15.99 8.41 -7.59
N PRO A 176 -16.12 9.57 -6.93
CA PRO A 176 -15.87 9.68 -5.49
C PRO A 176 -16.73 8.71 -4.69
N LEU A 177 -16.13 8.09 -3.68
CA LEU A 177 -16.81 7.20 -2.74
C LEU A 177 -17.07 7.97 -1.45
N SER A 178 -18.30 7.91 -0.95
CA SER A 178 -18.62 8.46 0.37
C SER A 178 -17.98 7.62 1.48
N LYS A 179 -17.88 8.18 2.69
CA LYS A 179 -17.38 7.45 3.87
C LYS A 179 -18.08 6.11 4.07
N SER A 180 -19.41 6.08 3.95
CA SER A 180 -20.20 4.84 4.12
C SER A 180 -19.91 3.82 3.01
N ALA A 181 -19.70 4.28 1.76
CA ALA A 181 -19.31 3.39 0.66
C ALA A 181 -17.92 2.79 0.90
N VAL A 182 -16.96 3.57 1.39
CA VAL A 182 -15.62 3.06 1.74
C VAL A 182 -15.70 2.01 2.85
N THR A 183 -16.46 2.26 3.92
CA THR A 183 -16.68 1.26 4.98
C THR A 183 -17.29 -0.03 4.44
N ARG A 184 -18.31 0.05 3.59
CA ARG A 184 -18.93 -1.13 2.96
C ARG A 184 -17.94 -1.91 2.10
N ILE A 185 -17.04 -1.23 1.38
CA ILE A 185 -15.99 -1.90 0.62
C ILE A 185 -15.08 -2.70 1.56
N PHE A 186 -14.60 -2.09 2.65
CA PHE A 186 -13.77 -2.81 3.63
C PHE A 186 -14.48 -4.01 4.23
N GLN A 187 -15.75 -3.86 4.63
CA GLN A 187 -16.54 -4.98 5.17
C GLN A 187 -16.85 -6.06 4.13
N SER A 188 -16.86 -5.73 2.84
CA SER A 188 -17.10 -6.69 1.77
C SER A 188 -15.88 -7.56 1.44
N ILE A 189 -14.68 -7.18 1.89
CA ILE A 189 -13.45 -7.94 1.67
C ILE A 189 -13.33 -8.98 2.78
N ILE A 190 -13.61 -10.24 2.44
CA ILE A 190 -13.61 -11.36 3.39
C ILE A 190 -12.38 -12.27 3.23
N PRO A 191 -11.98 -13.03 4.26
CA PRO A 191 -10.77 -13.87 4.23
C PRO A 191 -10.67 -14.82 3.04
N HIS A 192 -11.79 -15.43 2.61
CA HIS A 192 -11.80 -16.32 1.44
C HIS A 192 -11.40 -15.61 0.14
N GLN A 193 -11.79 -14.34 -0.04
CA GLN A 193 -11.40 -13.56 -1.22
C GLN A 193 -9.92 -13.17 -1.16
N ILE A 194 -9.40 -12.89 0.03
CA ILE A 194 -7.97 -12.60 0.25
C ILE A 194 -7.15 -13.85 -0.08
N ASP A 195 -7.55 -15.02 0.41
CA ASP A 195 -6.90 -16.31 0.09
C ASP A 195 -6.89 -16.59 -1.41
N ALA A 196 -8.03 -16.37 -2.09
CA ALA A 196 -8.13 -16.52 -3.55
C ALA A 196 -7.22 -15.51 -4.28
N PHE A 197 -7.14 -14.28 -3.78
CA PHE A 197 -6.26 -13.25 -4.33
C PHE A 197 -4.79 -13.62 -4.18
N LEU A 198 -4.35 -14.02 -2.99
CA LEU A 198 -2.95 -14.40 -2.73
C LEU A 198 -2.54 -15.63 -3.53
N SER A 199 -3.43 -16.62 -3.66
CA SER A 199 -3.19 -17.82 -4.48
C SER A 199 -3.06 -17.45 -5.97
N THR A 200 -3.94 -16.57 -6.47
CA THR A 200 -3.90 -16.09 -7.86
C THR A 200 -2.65 -15.27 -8.12
N LEU A 201 -2.28 -14.39 -7.19
CA LEU A 201 -1.07 -13.57 -7.24
C LEU A 201 0.18 -14.45 -7.31
N SER A 202 0.29 -15.44 -6.43
CA SER A 202 1.42 -16.38 -6.43
C SER A 202 1.54 -17.14 -7.74
N SER A 203 0.42 -17.66 -8.26
CA SER A 203 0.41 -18.39 -9.54
C SER A 203 0.86 -17.52 -10.71
N LEU A 204 0.32 -16.30 -10.83
CA LEU A 204 0.67 -15.36 -11.90
C LEU A 204 2.13 -14.92 -11.82
N SER A 205 2.62 -14.67 -10.61
CA SER A 205 4.00 -14.29 -10.37
C SER A 205 4.97 -15.42 -10.69
N ALA A 206 4.65 -16.66 -10.30
CA ALA A 206 5.48 -17.83 -10.61
C ALA A 206 5.62 -18.04 -12.12
N GLN A 207 4.52 -17.94 -12.88
CA GLN A 207 4.53 -18.03 -14.34
C GLN A 207 5.45 -16.97 -14.97
N ARG A 208 5.41 -15.73 -14.46
CA ARG A 208 6.25 -14.65 -14.96
C ARG A 208 7.72 -14.86 -14.59
N ASP A 209 8.00 -15.24 -13.35
CA ASP A 209 9.36 -15.37 -12.84
C ASP A 209 10.08 -16.58 -13.45
N GLU A 210 9.37 -17.68 -13.72
CA GLU A 210 9.88 -18.82 -14.50
C GLU A 210 10.29 -18.39 -15.91
N ALA A 211 9.49 -17.56 -16.58
CA ALA A 211 9.82 -17.02 -17.90
C ALA A 211 11.06 -16.10 -17.89
N LEU A 212 11.36 -15.43 -16.77
CA LEU A 212 12.55 -14.57 -16.62
C LEU A 212 13.83 -15.38 -16.33
N ASN A 213 13.70 -16.57 -15.76
CA ASN A 213 14.80 -17.48 -15.41
C ASN A 213 15.99 -16.80 -14.71
N ASP A 214 15.72 -15.92 -13.74
CA ASP A 214 16.76 -15.19 -13.02
C ASP A 214 16.83 -15.65 -11.56
N PHE A 215 17.98 -16.18 -11.15
CA PHE A 215 18.17 -16.71 -9.80
C PHE A 215 17.87 -15.69 -8.69
N ALA A 216 18.10 -14.39 -8.94
CA ALA A 216 17.84 -13.36 -7.95
C ALA A 216 16.34 -13.15 -7.66
N THR A 217 15.42 -13.63 -8.52
CA THR A 217 13.97 -13.59 -8.21
C THR A 217 13.57 -14.62 -7.16
N LYS A 218 14.43 -15.59 -6.85
CA LYS A 218 14.14 -16.64 -5.86
C LYS A 218 14.22 -16.16 -4.43
N PHE A 219 14.87 -15.02 -4.14
CA PHE A 219 15.02 -14.54 -2.77
C PHE A 219 13.82 -13.72 -2.32
N TRP A 220 13.06 -14.27 -1.37
CA TRP A 220 11.87 -13.63 -0.81
C TRP A 220 12.13 -13.20 0.63
N ALA A 221 12.02 -11.90 0.90
CA ALA A 221 12.12 -11.35 2.24
C ALA A 221 10.90 -11.73 3.06
N LEU A 222 11.12 -12.38 4.20
CA LEU A 222 10.14 -12.61 5.24
C LEU A 222 10.40 -11.62 6.38
N ASP A 223 9.45 -10.74 6.63
CA ASP A 223 9.56 -9.75 7.70
C ASP A 223 8.21 -9.49 8.35
N SER A 224 8.22 -8.98 9.57
CA SER A 224 7.01 -8.55 10.27
C SER A 224 7.05 -7.07 10.59
N THR A 225 5.87 -6.50 10.80
CA THR A 225 5.74 -5.14 11.30
C THR A 225 4.58 -5.07 12.29
N SER A 226 4.64 -4.14 13.24
CA SER A 226 3.63 -3.96 14.28
C SER A 226 2.89 -2.64 14.09
N PHE A 227 1.58 -2.59 14.33
CA PHE A 227 0.78 -1.36 14.23
C PHE A 227 0.10 -1.07 15.56
N SER A 228 0.39 0.09 16.14
CA SER A 228 -0.24 0.56 17.37
C SER A 228 -1.71 0.93 17.13
N THR A 229 -2.57 0.69 18.12
CA THR A 229 -3.98 1.07 18.09
C THR A 229 -4.45 1.55 19.45
N TYR A 230 -5.34 2.54 19.45
CA TYR A 230 -6.08 3.00 20.62
C TYR A 230 -7.43 2.30 20.77
N SER A 231 -7.84 1.49 19.78
CA SER A 231 -9.12 0.79 19.84
C SER A 231 -9.10 -0.26 20.93
N GLU A 232 -10.11 -0.24 21.78
CA GLU A 232 -10.29 -1.23 22.84
C GLU A 232 -11.03 -2.49 22.34
N HIS A 233 -11.68 -2.41 21.18
CA HIS A 233 -12.62 -3.41 20.68
C HIS A 233 -12.02 -4.36 19.63
N LEU A 234 -10.75 -4.18 19.24
CA LEU A 234 -10.12 -5.07 18.26
C LEU A 234 -9.64 -6.37 18.93
N SER A 235 -10.17 -7.51 18.50
CA SER A 235 -9.91 -8.82 19.16
C SER A 235 -8.44 -9.25 19.11
N LYS A 236 -7.68 -8.80 18.10
CA LYS A 236 -6.25 -9.13 17.92
C LYS A 236 -5.30 -8.08 18.50
N ALA A 237 -5.81 -7.01 19.11
CA ALA A 237 -4.98 -5.93 19.65
C ALA A 237 -4.49 -6.25 21.08
N PHE A 238 -3.20 -6.51 21.24
CA PHE A 238 -2.58 -6.82 22.53
C PHE A 238 -1.26 -6.06 22.72
N TYR A 239 -0.88 -5.82 23.98
CA TYR A 239 0.46 -5.32 24.29
C TYR A 239 1.52 -6.34 23.90
N GLY A 240 2.61 -5.85 23.34
CA GLY A 240 3.74 -6.67 22.94
C GLY A 240 5.00 -5.82 22.83
N LYS A 241 6.07 -6.41 22.28
CA LYS A 241 7.31 -5.67 22.02
C LYS A 241 7.11 -4.78 20.80
N ASN A 242 6.68 -3.54 21.02
CA ASN A 242 6.44 -2.60 19.93
C ASN A 242 7.76 -2.20 19.25
N LYS A 243 7.83 -2.36 17.93
CA LYS A 243 9.01 -1.99 17.13
C LYS A 243 9.27 -0.48 17.12
N ASP A 244 8.24 0.34 17.37
CA ASP A 244 8.33 1.80 17.39
C ASP A 244 8.53 2.37 18.81
N GLY A 245 8.46 1.52 19.84
CA GLY A 245 8.61 1.93 21.25
C GLY A 245 7.36 2.53 21.91
N ASP A 246 6.20 2.50 21.24
CA ASP A 246 4.94 2.96 21.82
C ASP A 246 4.41 1.99 22.89
N ASP A 247 3.94 2.53 24.02
CA ASP A 247 3.24 1.78 25.07
C ASP A 247 1.73 1.68 24.75
N LEU A 248 1.39 1.06 23.63
CA LEU A 248 0.03 0.87 23.13
C LEU A 248 -0.21 -0.59 22.74
N LYS A 249 -1.49 -1.00 22.75
CA LYS A 249 -1.90 -2.27 22.13
C LYS A 249 -1.51 -2.24 20.64
N GLN A 250 -1.08 -3.38 20.11
CA GLN A 250 -0.65 -3.50 18.73
C GLN A 250 -1.22 -4.73 18.04
N LEU A 251 -1.16 -4.72 16.71
CA LEU A 251 -1.34 -5.89 15.86
C LEU A 251 -0.04 -6.13 15.09
N ASN A 252 0.30 -7.39 14.83
CA ASN A 252 1.49 -7.74 14.05
C ASN A 252 1.05 -8.20 12.66
N MET A 253 1.79 -7.85 11.63
CA MET A 253 1.59 -8.29 10.25
C MET A 253 2.87 -8.86 9.72
N LEU A 254 2.82 -10.14 9.36
CA LEU A 254 3.87 -10.82 8.62
C LEU A 254 3.68 -10.51 7.13
N MET A 255 4.75 -10.27 6.40
CA MET A 255 4.74 -10.03 4.96
C MET A 255 5.84 -10.81 4.25
N VAL A 256 5.56 -11.18 3.01
CA VAL A 256 6.52 -11.79 2.09
C VAL A 256 6.65 -10.94 0.84
N VAL A 257 7.87 -10.57 0.48
CA VAL A 257 8.17 -9.75 -0.70
C VAL A 257 9.33 -10.33 -1.48
N ASN A 258 9.21 -10.38 -2.80
CA ASN A 258 10.33 -10.68 -3.67
C ASN A 258 11.34 -9.52 -3.63
N GLN A 259 12.57 -9.79 -3.18
CA GLN A 259 13.57 -8.75 -2.92
C GLN A 259 13.98 -7.98 -4.17
N LYS A 260 13.90 -8.64 -5.33
CA LYS A 260 14.31 -8.07 -6.61
C LYS A 260 13.21 -7.21 -7.22
N SER A 261 11.99 -7.72 -7.35
CA SER A 261 10.89 -6.95 -7.95
C SER A 261 10.27 -5.94 -6.99
N GLY A 262 10.37 -6.18 -5.67
CA GLY A 262 9.66 -5.41 -4.65
C GLY A 262 8.18 -5.77 -4.55
N GLU A 263 7.73 -6.80 -5.26
CA GLU A 263 6.33 -7.23 -5.21
C GLU A 263 6.05 -8.10 -3.99
N PRO A 264 4.94 -7.86 -3.30
CA PRO A 264 4.51 -8.73 -2.22
C PRO A 264 3.74 -9.93 -2.73
N TYR A 265 3.87 -11.03 -1.99
CA TYR A 265 3.28 -12.33 -2.32
C TYR A 265 2.32 -12.82 -1.26
N PHE A 266 2.53 -12.38 -0.03
CA PHE A 266 1.76 -12.85 1.11
C PHE A 266 1.75 -11.81 2.22
N TYR A 267 0.65 -11.78 2.97
CA TYR A 267 0.63 -11.17 4.29
C TYR A 267 -0.26 -11.99 5.22
N GLN A 268 -0.02 -11.85 6.53
CA GLN A 268 -0.88 -12.44 7.54
C GLN A 268 -0.90 -11.59 8.81
N MET A 269 -2.10 -11.39 9.36
CA MET A 269 -2.32 -10.66 10.61
C MET A 269 -2.24 -11.59 11.82
N TYR A 270 -1.48 -11.17 12.82
CA TYR A 270 -1.28 -11.83 14.11
C TYR A 270 -1.61 -10.89 15.28
N SER A 271 -1.95 -11.48 16.41
CA SER A 271 -2.11 -10.74 17.66
C SER A 271 -0.80 -10.08 18.08
N GLY A 272 -0.88 -8.86 18.62
CA GLY A 272 0.29 -8.03 18.93
C GLY A 272 1.31 -8.62 19.91
N ASN A 273 0.89 -9.57 20.74
CA ASN A 273 1.71 -10.28 21.72
C ASN A 273 2.43 -11.51 21.14
N ILE A 274 2.14 -11.92 19.90
CA ILE A 274 2.75 -13.10 19.27
C ILE A 274 4.15 -12.74 18.78
N PRO A 275 5.22 -13.38 19.30
CA PRO A 275 6.58 -13.14 18.82
C PRO A 275 6.80 -13.72 17.41
N ASP A 276 7.61 -13.04 16.60
CA ASP A 276 7.92 -13.39 15.21
C ASP A 276 8.32 -14.85 15.01
N VAL A 277 9.15 -15.40 15.91
CA VAL A 277 9.62 -16.79 15.88
C VAL A 277 8.49 -17.82 15.83
N PHE A 278 7.30 -17.52 16.36
CA PHE A 278 6.17 -18.44 16.40
C PHE A 278 5.32 -18.38 15.12
N THR A 279 5.40 -17.30 14.34
CA THR A 279 4.58 -17.08 13.14
C THR A 279 4.95 -18.03 11.98
N VAL A 280 6.21 -18.48 11.92
CA VAL A 280 6.74 -19.35 10.85
C VAL A 280 5.92 -20.62 10.66
N LYS A 281 5.39 -21.20 11.73
CA LYS A 281 4.58 -22.43 11.63
C LYS A 281 3.34 -22.20 10.77
N ASN A 282 2.56 -21.19 11.09
CA ASN A 282 1.31 -20.90 10.39
C ASN A 282 1.62 -20.41 8.97
N PHE A 283 2.64 -19.57 8.83
CA PHE A 283 3.13 -19.12 7.53
C PHE A 283 3.48 -20.28 6.59
N LEU A 284 4.23 -21.29 7.04
CA LEU A 284 4.59 -22.43 6.19
C LEU A 284 3.37 -23.30 5.85
N GLN A 285 2.42 -23.47 6.78
CA GLN A 285 1.17 -24.17 6.51
C GLN A 285 0.33 -23.47 5.43
N ASP A 286 0.19 -22.15 5.53
CA ASP A 286 -0.50 -21.34 4.51
C ASP A 286 0.28 -21.34 3.20
N SER A 287 1.61 -21.30 3.24
CA SER A 287 2.46 -21.38 2.05
C SER A 287 2.27 -22.69 1.30
N CYS A 288 2.23 -23.83 2.00
CA CYS A 288 1.93 -25.12 1.39
C CYS A 288 0.50 -25.14 0.82
N ARG A 289 -0.48 -24.63 1.58
CA ARG A 289 -1.90 -24.60 1.17
C ARG A 289 -2.13 -23.76 -0.10
N MET A 290 -1.50 -22.59 -0.17
CA MET A 290 -1.59 -21.66 -1.29
C MET A 290 -0.56 -21.94 -2.40
N GLN A 291 0.30 -22.96 -2.20
CA GLN A 291 1.39 -23.31 -3.10
C GLN A 291 2.31 -22.11 -3.42
N LEU A 292 2.62 -21.32 -2.38
CA LEU A 292 3.51 -20.16 -2.50
C LEU A 292 4.91 -20.63 -2.85
N GLY A 293 5.49 -20.03 -3.90
CA GLY A 293 6.93 -20.07 -4.15
C GLY A 293 7.52 -21.48 -4.24
N ARG A 294 7.04 -22.30 -5.19
CA ARG A 294 7.82 -23.48 -5.60
C ARG A 294 9.17 -22.96 -6.13
N ASP A 295 10.27 -23.38 -5.52
CA ASP A 295 11.64 -22.95 -5.86
C ASP A 295 12.02 -21.51 -5.43
N VAL A 296 11.64 -21.11 -4.20
CA VAL A 296 12.05 -19.83 -3.58
C VAL A 296 12.82 -20.04 -2.28
N VAL A 297 13.68 -19.09 -1.94
CA VAL A 297 14.46 -19.05 -0.70
C VAL A 297 13.92 -17.93 0.19
N PHE A 298 13.30 -18.31 1.31
CA PHE A 298 12.84 -17.35 2.31
C PHE A 298 14.00 -16.82 3.13
N VAL A 299 14.20 -15.50 3.07
CA VAL A 299 15.26 -14.79 3.78
C VAL A 299 14.66 -14.05 4.96
N ALA A 300 15.07 -14.42 6.16
CA ALA A 300 14.51 -13.85 7.39
C ALA A 300 15.59 -13.39 8.37
N ASP A 301 15.21 -12.46 9.24
CA ASP A 301 16.08 -11.85 10.22
C ASP A 301 16.43 -12.80 11.40
N LYS A 302 17.14 -12.25 12.40
CA LYS A 302 17.54 -13.02 13.59
C LYS A 302 16.37 -13.44 14.48
N GLY A 303 15.24 -12.74 14.42
CA GLY A 303 14.02 -13.06 15.17
C GLY A 303 13.41 -14.40 14.78
N TYR A 304 13.61 -14.85 13.54
CA TYR A 304 13.09 -16.12 13.04
C TYR A 304 14.06 -17.31 13.19
N GLY A 305 15.36 -17.03 13.33
CA GLY A 305 16.43 -18.02 13.32
C GLY A 305 16.55 -18.87 14.59
N CYS A 306 15.73 -19.93 14.67
CA CYS A 306 15.82 -20.95 15.71
C CYS A 306 15.78 -22.37 15.13
N ILE A 307 16.28 -23.35 15.90
CA ILE A 307 16.31 -24.78 15.52
C ILE A 307 14.91 -25.27 15.11
N LYS A 308 13.87 -24.89 15.87
CA LYS A 308 12.49 -25.30 15.56
C LYS A 308 12.03 -24.82 14.18
N ASN A 309 12.41 -23.60 13.79
CA ASN A 309 12.02 -23.04 12.50
C ASN A 309 12.85 -23.63 11.35
N ILE A 310 14.16 -23.84 11.55
CA ILE A 310 14.99 -24.59 10.60
C ILE A 310 14.36 -25.95 10.29
N ASN A 311 13.97 -26.70 11.32
CA ASN A 311 13.34 -27.99 11.14
C ASN A 311 11.99 -27.87 10.40
N ARG A 312 11.18 -26.85 10.68
CA ARG A 312 9.91 -26.62 9.97
C ARG A 312 10.09 -26.34 8.49
N PHE A 313 11.07 -25.52 8.13
CA PHE A 313 11.41 -25.26 6.72
C PHE A 313 11.79 -26.56 6.01
N LEU A 314 12.67 -27.37 6.62
CA LEU A 314 13.05 -28.68 6.07
C LEU A 314 11.86 -29.64 5.93
N GLN A 315 11.00 -29.73 6.94
CA GLN A 315 9.81 -30.58 6.95
C GLN A 315 8.76 -30.19 5.90
N THR A 316 8.79 -28.93 5.44
CA THR A 316 7.88 -28.41 4.41
C THR A 316 8.56 -28.27 3.06
N GLU A 317 9.78 -28.83 2.92
CA GLU A 317 10.61 -28.79 1.72
C GLU A 317 10.77 -27.35 1.17
N THR A 318 10.79 -26.38 2.08
CA THR A 318 10.83 -24.96 1.75
C THR A 318 12.22 -24.42 2.03
N SER A 319 12.85 -23.84 1.01
CA SER A 319 14.22 -23.33 1.15
C SER A 319 14.29 -22.02 1.94
N PHE A 320 15.40 -21.83 2.65
CA PHE A 320 15.55 -20.72 3.59
C PHE A 320 16.98 -20.18 3.65
N LEU A 321 17.07 -18.95 4.15
CA LEU A 321 18.30 -18.29 4.57
C LEU A 321 18.00 -17.51 5.86
N LEU A 322 18.43 -18.06 7.00
CA LEU A 322 18.13 -17.52 8.32
C LEU A 322 19.39 -17.01 9.02
N ASN A 323 19.29 -15.85 9.64
CA ASN A 323 20.30 -15.40 10.60
C ASN A 323 20.06 -16.07 11.96
N VAL A 324 21.03 -16.85 12.43
CA VAL A 324 20.87 -17.64 13.66
C VAL A 324 21.67 -17.06 14.81
N SER A 325 21.19 -17.30 16.03
CA SER A 325 21.87 -16.80 17.22
C SER A 325 23.26 -17.43 17.40
N THR A 326 24.24 -16.59 17.72
CA THR A 326 25.59 -17.01 18.17
C THR A 326 25.54 -17.82 19.47
N SER A 327 24.42 -17.82 20.20
CA SER A 327 24.25 -18.62 21.41
C SER A 327 24.09 -20.12 21.16
N LEU A 328 23.72 -20.54 19.93
CA LEU A 328 23.51 -21.94 19.56
C LEU A 328 24.83 -22.72 19.65
N SER A 329 24.79 -23.88 20.33
CA SER A 329 25.98 -24.73 20.55
C SER A 329 26.65 -25.15 19.24
N VAL A 330 25.85 -25.53 18.24
CA VAL A 330 26.36 -25.90 16.90
C VAL A 330 27.18 -24.77 16.29
N CYS A 331 26.67 -23.53 16.31
CA CYS A 331 27.39 -22.38 15.75
C CYS A 331 28.67 -22.05 16.54
N LYS A 332 28.64 -22.16 17.87
CA LYS A 332 29.83 -21.94 18.71
C LYS A 332 30.94 -22.94 18.40
N ASN A 333 30.59 -24.23 18.29
CA ASN A 333 31.54 -25.29 18.00
C ASN A 333 32.13 -25.10 16.60
N LEU A 334 31.28 -24.84 15.60
CA LEU A 334 31.72 -24.57 14.23
C LEU A 334 32.68 -23.37 14.14
N PHE A 335 32.41 -22.29 14.89
CA PHE A 335 33.35 -21.17 14.92
C PHE A 335 34.67 -21.52 15.57
N ARG A 336 34.68 -22.24 16.70
CA ARG A 336 35.92 -22.65 17.37
C ARG A 336 36.79 -23.52 16.47
N GLU A 337 36.19 -24.47 15.79
CA GLU A 337 36.87 -25.38 14.84
C GLU A 337 37.42 -24.63 13.63
N ASN A 338 36.69 -23.65 13.09
CA ASN A 338 37.02 -22.99 11.83
C ASN A 338 37.60 -21.57 11.99
N ARG A 339 37.89 -21.12 13.23
CA ARG A 339 38.33 -19.75 13.54
C ARG A 339 39.58 -19.34 12.76
N ASN A 340 40.56 -20.24 12.66
CA ASN A 340 41.84 -19.95 11.99
C ASN A 340 41.64 -19.86 10.48
N ALA A 341 40.85 -20.77 9.90
CA ALA A 341 40.49 -20.72 8.49
C ALA A 341 39.73 -19.43 8.15
N LEU A 342 38.72 -19.07 8.95
CA LEU A 342 37.95 -17.84 8.76
C LEU A 342 38.83 -16.58 8.77
N LYS A 343 39.81 -16.51 9.67
CA LYS A 343 40.72 -15.36 9.80
C LYS A 343 41.82 -15.31 8.74
N ASN A 344 41.95 -16.35 7.90
CA ASN A 344 42.90 -16.32 6.80
C ASN A 344 42.58 -15.14 5.86
N PRO A 345 43.56 -14.29 5.49
CA PRO A 345 43.36 -13.16 4.59
C PRO A 345 42.69 -13.51 3.26
N ILE A 346 42.86 -14.74 2.74
CA ILE A 346 42.21 -15.17 1.49
C ILE A 346 40.68 -15.21 1.60
N ASN A 347 40.16 -15.37 2.81
CA ASN A 347 38.72 -15.41 3.11
C ASN A 347 38.14 -14.01 3.40
N PHE A 348 38.96 -12.96 3.33
CA PHE A 348 38.50 -11.59 3.43
C PHE A 348 37.97 -11.10 2.09
N SER A 349 36.69 -10.72 2.04
CA SER A 349 36.08 -10.18 0.83
C SER A 349 35.75 -8.71 1.02
N SER A 350 36.71 -7.84 0.69
CA SER A 350 36.54 -6.39 0.76
C SER A 350 35.43 -5.89 -0.17
N ALA A 351 35.46 -6.32 -1.44
CA ALA A 351 34.57 -5.82 -2.47
C ALA A 351 33.11 -6.30 -2.34
N ALA A 352 32.86 -7.42 -1.66
CA ALA A 352 31.53 -8.01 -1.62
C ALA A 352 30.81 -7.87 -0.27
N CYS A 353 31.52 -7.98 0.86
CA CYS A 353 30.90 -7.92 2.19
C CYS A 353 31.69 -7.14 3.24
N GLY A 354 32.93 -6.70 2.95
CA GLY A 354 33.79 -6.01 3.92
C GLY A 354 34.14 -6.84 5.15
N ASN A 355 33.99 -8.17 5.08
CA ASN A 355 34.16 -9.09 6.20
C ASN A 355 35.00 -10.31 5.77
N HIS A 356 35.55 -11.01 6.77
CA HIS A 356 35.97 -12.39 6.57
C HIS A 356 34.73 -13.27 6.42
N CYS A 357 34.74 -14.22 5.49
CA CYS A 357 33.63 -15.12 5.24
C CYS A 357 34.11 -16.56 5.02
N TYR A 358 33.43 -17.53 5.61
CA TYR A 358 33.76 -18.95 5.48
C TYR A 358 32.49 -19.77 5.56
N THR A 359 32.38 -20.83 4.75
CA THR A 359 31.19 -21.70 4.75
C THR A 359 31.58 -23.10 5.21
N VAL A 360 30.79 -23.65 6.13
CA VAL A 360 30.88 -25.04 6.54
C VAL A 360 29.63 -25.78 6.08
N GLU A 361 29.84 -26.88 5.36
CA GLU A 361 28.77 -27.81 5.00
C GLU A 361 28.56 -28.81 6.15
N ILE A 362 27.33 -28.92 6.63
CA ILE A 362 26.98 -29.83 7.72
C ILE A 362 25.82 -30.75 7.34
N ASN A 363 25.82 -31.95 7.91
CA ASN A 363 24.68 -32.86 7.87
C ASN A 363 23.79 -32.60 9.09
N TRP A 364 22.68 -31.93 8.87
CA TRP A 364 21.71 -31.56 9.90
C TRP A 364 20.69 -32.66 10.10
N SER A 365 20.56 -33.14 11.34
CA SER A 365 19.52 -34.11 11.72
C SER A 365 18.30 -33.38 12.26
N TYR A 366 17.12 -33.66 11.69
CA TYR A 366 15.86 -33.05 12.10
C TYR A 366 14.75 -34.11 12.21
N PRO A 367 13.76 -33.92 13.10
CA PRO A 367 12.63 -34.83 13.21
C PRO A 367 11.66 -34.65 12.03
N VAL A 368 11.02 -35.71 11.58
CA VAL A 368 9.95 -35.66 10.56
C VAL A 368 8.59 -35.27 11.21
N ASN A 369 7.70 -34.52 10.53
CA ASN A 369 6.32 -34.18 10.98
C ASN A 369 5.31 -35.23 10.48
N TYR A 370 4.18 -35.65 11.11
CA TYR A 370 3.57 -35.58 12.46
C TYR A 370 2.46 -36.68 12.57
N GLN A 371 2.11 -37.12 13.79
CA GLN A 371 1.09 -38.13 14.21
C GLN A 371 1.56 -39.59 14.40
N THR A 372 2.57 -39.83 15.21
CA THR A 372 2.81 -41.19 15.73
C THR A 372 3.02 -41.14 17.23
N ASP A 373 2.36 -42.03 17.98
CA ASP A 373 2.55 -42.29 19.43
C ASP A 373 3.97 -42.79 19.79
N CYS A 374 4.96 -42.56 18.91
CA CYS A 374 6.34 -42.96 19.10
C CYS A 374 7.04 -42.01 20.07
N LYS A 375 7.58 -42.55 21.17
CA LYS A 375 8.41 -41.81 22.15
C LYS A 375 9.63 -41.10 21.54
N ARG A 376 10.08 -41.49 20.34
CA ARG A 376 11.14 -40.85 19.55
C ARG A 376 10.69 -40.75 18.10
N PRO A 377 10.40 -39.54 17.57
CA PRO A 377 10.07 -39.39 16.16
C PRO A 377 11.28 -39.79 15.30
N PRO A 378 11.07 -40.36 14.10
CA PRO A 378 12.15 -40.63 13.16
C PRO A 378 12.83 -39.32 12.77
N HIS A 379 14.14 -39.41 12.51
CA HIS A 379 14.96 -38.28 12.07
C HIS A 379 15.41 -38.48 10.63
N GLU A 380 15.35 -37.40 9.85
CA GLU A 380 15.96 -37.30 8.54
C GLU A 380 17.22 -36.44 8.60
N LYS A 381 18.02 -36.52 7.54
CA LYS A 381 19.24 -35.71 7.39
C LYS A 381 19.10 -34.82 6.17
N ALA A 382 19.35 -33.54 6.37
CA ALA A 382 19.47 -32.56 5.31
C ALA A 382 20.87 -31.95 5.33
N ARG A 383 21.40 -31.62 4.15
CA ARG A 383 22.60 -30.82 4.04
C ARG A 383 22.25 -29.36 4.30
N LEU A 384 22.99 -28.70 5.20
CA LEU A 384 22.93 -27.27 5.41
C LEU A 384 24.29 -26.62 5.17
N PHE A 385 24.27 -25.37 4.71
CA PHE A 385 25.41 -24.48 4.62
C PHE A 385 25.36 -23.47 5.77
N VAL A 386 26.38 -23.50 6.62
CA VAL A 386 26.57 -22.53 7.71
C VAL A 386 27.63 -21.53 7.28
N HIS A 387 27.20 -20.32 6.94
CA HIS A 387 28.09 -19.22 6.60
C HIS A 387 28.46 -18.43 7.84
N ILE A 388 29.77 -18.32 8.09
CA ILE A 388 30.36 -17.61 9.21
C ILE A 388 30.98 -16.32 8.66
N TYR A 389 30.54 -15.18 9.21
CA TYR A 389 31.10 -13.87 8.89
C TYR A 389 31.80 -13.31 10.11
N TYR A 390 32.97 -12.71 9.92
CA TYR A 390 33.72 -12.06 10.99
C TYR A 390 34.16 -10.66 10.60
N ASN A 391 33.77 -9.69 11.42
CA ASN A 391 34.16 -8.30 11.32
C ASN A 391 35.12 -7.94 12.47
N PRO A 392 36.41 -7.68 12.19
CA PRO A 392 37.39 -7.35 13.23
C PRO A 392 37.12 -6.00 13.89
N PHE A 393 36.56 -5.01 13.17
CA PHE A 393 36.25 -3.69 13.73
C PHE A 393 35.15 -3.74 14.79
N ILE A 394 34.09 -4.54 14.55
CA ILE A 394 33.02 -4.71 15.55
C ILE A 394 33.58 -5.34 16.83
N ARG A 395 34.47 -6.33 16.71
CA ARG A 395 35.14 -6.92 17.86
C ARG A 395 36.00 -5.90 18.61
N MET A 396 36.85 -5.17 17.88
CA MET A 396 37.74 -4.15 18.44
C MET A 396 36.96 -3.09 19.22
N ARG A 397 35.88 -2.55 18.63
CA ARG A 397 35.03 -1.56 19.29
C ARG A 397 34.35 -2.10 20.55
N ALA A 398 33.90 -3.36 20.53
CA ALA A 398 33.33 -4.00 21.71
C ALA A 398 34.39 -4.17 22.83
N GLU A 399 35.64 -4.47 22.45
CA GLU A 399 36.76 -4.59 23.37
C GLU A 399 37.12 -3.25 24.02
N GLU A 400 37.13 -2.15 23.24
CA GLU A 400 37.34 -0.79 23.75
C GLU A 400 36.26 -0.40 24.76
N ILE A 401 34.98 -0.61 24.43
CA ILE A 401 33.87 -0.32 25.35
C ILE A 401 34.02 -1.11 26.66
N LEU A 402 34.39 -2.40 26.57
CA LEU A 402 34.58 -3.23 27.75
C LEU A 402 35.75 -2.73 28.61
N LYS A 403 36.87 -2.33 27.99
CA LYS A 403 38.02 -1.72 28.67
C LYS A 403 37.65 -0.42 29.37
N THR A 404 36.93 0.48 28.69
CA THR A 404 36.45 1.73 29.28
C THR A 404 35.50 1.50 30.44
N ASN A 405 34.61 0.51 30.35
CA ASN A 405 33.70 0.18 31.45
C ASN A 405 34.45 -0.41 32.65
N ILE A 406 35.47 -1.26 32.42
CA ILE A 406 36.36 -1.76 33.48
C ILE A 406 37.06 -0.59 34.17
N GLU A 407 37.67 0.32 33.42
CA GLU A 407 38.36 1.51 33.96
C GLU A 407 37.42 2.39 34.80
N ARG A 408 36.22 2.69 34.29
CA ARG A 408 35.21 3.48 35.03
C ARG A 408 34.79 2.80 36.32
N THR A 409 34.57 1.49 36.28
CA THR A 409 34.17 0.71 37.46
C THR A 409 35.27 0.71 38.51
N LEU A 410 36.52 0.48 38.09
CA LEU A 410 37.68 0.54 38.99
C LEU A 410 37.85 1.94 39.60
N ASN A 411 37.77 3.00 38.80
CA ASN A 411 37.86 4.37 39.29
C ASN A 411 36.76 4.71 40.31
N ALA A 412 35.53 4.22 40.09
CA ALA A 412 34.44 4.39 41.03
C ALA A 412 34.69 3.65 42.36
N ILE A 413 35.19 2.42 42.29
CA ILE A 413 35.58 1.63 43.47
C ILE A 413 36.71 2.34 44.24
N TYR A 414 37.78 2.76 43.57
CA TYR A 414 38.94 3.40 44.22
C TYR A 414 38.63 4.81 44.74
N SER A 415 37.63 5.48 44.17
CA SER A 415 37.16 6.79 44.66
C SER A 415 36.12 6.67 45.79
N ASP A 416 35.89 5.45 46.31
CA ASP A 416 34.92 5.13 47.36
C ASP A 416 33.50 5.66 47.07
N LYS A 417 33.13 5.66 45.78
CA LYS A 417 31.79 6.07 45.33
C LYS A 417 30.84 4.88 45.40
N GLU A 418 29.61 5.14 45.83
CA GLU A 418 28.55 4.16 45.82
C GLU A 418 28.23 3.74 44.37
N LEU A 419 28.31 2.43 44.09
CA LEU A 419 28.06 1.88 42.76
C LEU A 419 26.56 1.71 42.56
N CYS A 420 26.05 2.18 41.42
CA CYS A 420 24.69 1.83 41.03
C CYS A 420 24.60 0.33 40.69
N LYS A 421 23.37 -0.20 40.65
CA LYS A 421 23.10 -1.63 40.41
C LYS A 421 23.81 -2.19 39.17
N GLU A 422 23.82 -1.44 38.08
CA GLU A 422 24.47 -1.85 36.82
C GLU A 422 25.99 -2.01 36.96
N TYR A 423 26.66 -1.07 37.66
CA TYR A 423 28.10 -1.17 37.92
C TYR A 423 28.44 -2.28 38.92
N GLN A 424 27.53 -2.57 39.85
CA GLN A 424 27.70 -3.68 40.78
C GLN A 424 27.65 -5.04 40.04
N GLU A 425 26.64 -5.25 39.21
CA GLU A 425 26.53 -6.47 38.37
C GLU A 425 27.73 -6.61 37.42
N PHE A 426 28.20 -5.49 36.85
CA PHE A 426 29.39 -5.46 36.01
C PHE A 426 30.65 -5.85 36.77
N LYS A 427 30.86 -5.28 37.97
CA LYS A 427 31.97 -5.61 38.88
C LYS A 427 31.98 -7.11 39.17
N ASP A 428 30.85 -7.66 39.61
CA ASP A 428 30.73 -9.07 40.00
C ASP A 428 31.03 -10.03 38.84
N THR A 429 30.78 -9.58 37.60
CA THR A 429 31.02 -10.38 36.39
C THR A 429 32.48 -10.32 35.92
N TYR A 430 33.07 -9.12 35.88
CA TYR A 430 34.33 -8.86 35.18
C TYR A 430 35.53 -8.60 36.09
N LEU A 431 35.33 -8.41 37.40
CA LEU A 431 36.39 -8.13 38.36
C LEU A 431 36.43 -9.20 39.45
N CYS A 432 37.63 -9.56 39.88
CA CYS A 432 37.88 -10.45 41.01
C CYS A 432 38.76 -9.72 42.01
N PHE A 433 38.40 -9.73 43.29
CA PHE A 433 39.22 -9.11 44.32
C PHE A 433 40.34 -10.05 44.74
N ASN A 434 41.60 -9.62 44.58
CA ASN A 434 42.76 -10.35 45.05
C ASN A 434 43.10 -9.91 46.47
N THR A 435 42.83 -10.78 47.44
CA THR A 435 43.05 -10.53 48.87
C THR A 435 44.53 -10.42 49.26
N GLU A 436 45.45 -11.02 48.49
CA GLU A 436 46.90 -10.97 48.78
C GLU A 436 47.52 -9.64 48.35
N LYS A 437 47.04 -9.08 47.23
CA LYS A 437 47.51 -7.79 46.69
C LYS A 437 46.64 -6.60 47.12
N ASN A 438 45.49 -6.86 47.73
CA ASN A 438 44.48 -5.85 48.08
C ASN A 438 44.02 -5.03 46.86
N GLU A 439 43.92 -5.67 45.69
CA GLU A 439 43.61 -5.03 44.40
C GLU A 439 42.56 -5.83 43.61
N TYR A 440 41.88 -5.18 42.67
CA TYR A 440 40.97 -5.84 41.75
C TYR A 440 41.71 -6.31 40.49
N GLU A 441 41.59 -7.60 40.17
CA GLU A 441 42.09 -8.19 38.94
C GLU A 441 40.93 -8.43 37.95
N ILE A 442 41.22 -8.42 36.65
CA ILE A 442 40.21 -8.69 35.62
C ILE A 442 39.93 -10.18 35.57
N ASN A 443 38.64 -10.57 35.58
CA ASN A 443 38.22 -11.93 35.29
C ASN A 443 38.44 -12.23 33.79
N LEU A 444 39.65 -12.70 33.45
CA LEU A 444 40.06 -12.99 32.08
C LEU A 444 39.15 -14.02 31.40
N THR A 445 38.57 -14.95 32.15
CA THR A 445 37.63 -15.96 31.62
C THR A 445 36.35 -15.29 31.14
N ALA A 446 35.73 -14.45 31.97
CA ALA A 446 34.54 -13.68 31.58
C ALA A 446 34.85 -12.72 30.43
N TYR A 447 36.00 -12.04 30.49
CA TYR A 447 36.48 -11.11 29.47
C TYR A 447 36.63 -11.78 28.09
N HIS A 448 37.35 -12.90 28.01
CA HIS A 448 37.54 -13.62 26.74
C HIS A 448 36.25 -14.25 26.23
N LYS A 449 35.41 -14.77 27.13
CA LYS A 449 34.10 -15.34 26.78
C LYS A 449 33.17 -14.29 26.17
N GLU A 450 33.12 -13.09 26.75
CA GLU A 450 32.30 -11.98 26.24
C GLU A 450 32.76 -11.58 24.83
N LEU A 451 34.07 -11.53 24.60
CA LEU A 451 34.63 -11.12 23.32
C LEU A 451 34.63 -12.24 22.26
N GLU A 452 34.59 -13.52 22.64
CA GLU A 452 34.82 -14.70 21.77
C GLU A 452 34.08 -14.60 20.43
N LEU A 453 32.79 -14.27 20.48
CA LEU A 453 31.89 -14.22 19.33
C LEU A 453 31.53 -12.79 18.90
N LYS A 454 32.17 -11.76 19.47
CA LYS A 454 31.94 -10.37 19.05
C LYS A 454 32.44 -10.18 17.63
N GLY A 455 31.63 -9.51 16.82
CA GLY A 455 31.88 -9.36 15.39
C GLY A 455 31.59 -10.61 14.56
N VAL A 456 31.06 -11.69 15.14
CA VAL A 456 30.70 -12.92 14.42
C VAL A 456 29.20 -12.94 14.08
N ARG A 457 28.86 -13.35 12.86
CA ARG A 457 27.49 -13.61 12.42
C ARG A 457 27.39 -14.96 11.72
N PHE A 458 26.27 -15.65 11.92
CA PHE A 458 25.97 -16.91 11.26
C PHE A 458 24.72 -16.77 10.39
N LEU A 459 24.83 -17.12 9.11
CA LEU A 459 23.69 -17.36 8.24
C LEU A 459 23.62 -18.85 7.92
N VAL A 460 22.43 -19.43 7.98
CA VAL A 460 22.20 -20.85 7.68
C VAL A 460 21.22 -20.96 6.53
N SER A 461 21.57 -21.77 5.53
CA SER A 461 20.73 -22.07 4.38
C SER A 461 20.78 -23.56 4.04
N ASP A 462 19.69 -24.07 3.46
CA ASP A 462 19.63 -25.41 2.86
C ASP A 462 20.16 -25.44 1.41
N SER A 463 20.08 -24.31 0.71
CA SER A 463 20.22 -24.23 -0.75
C SER A 463 21.34 -23.29 -1.21
N VAL A 464 21.61 -22.21 -0.48
CA VAL A 464 22.60 -21.19 -0.86
C VAL A 464 23.99 -21.63 -0.41
N LYS A 465 24.84 -22.05 -1.35
CA LYS A 465 26.20 -22.52 -1.04
C LYS A 465 27.23 -21.40 -0.91
N ASN A 466 27.08 -20.32 -1.68
CA ASN A 466 28.08 -19.25 -1.75
C ASN A 466 27.88 -18.23 -0.60
N PRO A 467 28.89 -17.98 0.25
CA PRO A 467 28.76 -17.02 1.35
C PRO A 467 28.58 -15.58 0.87
N ILE A 468 29.13 -15.19 -0.27
CA ILE A 468 28.95 -13.83 -0.78
C ILE A 468 27.49 -13.61 -1.22
N GLU A 469 26.90 -14.61 -1.85
CA GLU A 469 25.50 -14.58 -2.27
C GLU A 469 24.54 -14.59 -1.08
N ALA A 470 24.77 -15.48 -0.11
CA ALA A 470 24.02 -15.50 1.14
C ALA A 470 24.12 -14.15 1.88
N TYR A 471 25.30 -13.53 1.91
CA TYR A 471 25.46 -12.20 2.49
C TYR A 471 24.62 -11.17 1.73
N ARG A 472 24.74 -11.09 0.40
CA ARG A 472 23.97 -10.14 -0.42
C ARG A 472 22.46 -10.32 -0.22
N ALA A 473 21.94 -11.53 -0.39
CA ALA A 473 20.53 -11.84 -0.18
C ALA A 473 20.03 -11.47 1.23
N TYR A 474 20.84 -11.69 2.27
CA TYR A 474 20.47 -11.30 3.63
C TYR A 474 20.42 -9.78 3.82
N TYR A 475 21.33 -9.03 3.20
CA TYR A 475 21.39 -7.58 3.33
C TYR A 475 20.42 -6.85 2.38
N ASP A 476 20.13 -7.40 1.20
CA ASP A 476 19.13 -6.88 0.27
C ASP A 476 17.72 -6.92 0.90
N ARG A 477 17.45 -7.90 1.77
CA ARG A 477 16.26 -7.93 2.65
C ARG A 477 16.10 -6.65 3.48
N ILE A 478 17.19 -6.00 3.91
CA ILE A 478 17.13 -4.77 4.71
C ILE A 478 16.54 -3.62 3.89
N GLU A 479 16.73 -3.60 2.57
CA GLU A 479 16.09 -2.58 1.73
C GLU A 479 14.57 -2.72 1.74
N VAL A 480 14.09 -3.97 1.72
CA VAL A 480 12.67 -4.29 1.83
C VAL A 480 12.12 -3.85 3.19
N GLU A 481 12.82 -4.20 4.28
CA GLU A 481 12.47 -3.74 5.65
C GLU A 481 12.40 -2.21 5.76
N LYS A 482 13.40 -1.51 5.21
CA LYS A 482 13.43 -0.04 5.21
C LYS A 482 12.28 0.55 4.40
N ALA A 483 11.99 0.00 3.23
CA ALA A 483 10.87 0.45 2.41
C ALA A 483 9.54 0.25 3.15
N PHE A 484 9.39 -0.89 3.84
CA PHE A 484 8.22 -1.15 4.68
C PHE A 484 8.06 -0.15 5.81
N ASN A 485 9.10 0.05 6.63
CA ASN A 485 9.03 1.00 7.74
C ASN A 485 8.74 2.43 7.24
N HIS A 486 9.35 2.82 6.11
CA HIS A 486 9.08 4.12 5.50
C HIS A 486 7.62 4.30 5.09
N TYR A 487 7.02 3.29 4.45
CA TYR A 487 5.64 3.37 4.00
C TYR A 487 4.63 3.12 5.11
N LYS A 488 5.01 2.40 6.16
CA LYS A 488 4.21 2.31 7.38
C LYS A 488 3.98 3.71 7.99
N ASP A 489 5.03 4.50 8.11
CA ASP A 489 4.97 5.88 8.61
C ASP A 489 4.21 6.81 7.63
N THR A 490 4.57 6.75 6.35
CA THR A 490 4.09 7.66 5.31
C THR A 490 2.61 7.45 5.01
N LEU A 491 2.18 6.19 4.87
CA LEU A 491 0.79 5.84 4.56
C LEU A 491 -0.13 5.94 5.79
N GLY A 492 0.38 6.38 6.95
CA GLY A 492 -0.39 6.50 8.18
C GLY A 492 -0.75 5.15 8.82
N PHE A 493 -0.01 4.09 8.51
CA PHE A 493 -0.29 2.74 8.96
C PHE A 493 0.23 2.42 10.37
N ASN A 494 0.98 3.34 10.99
CA ASN A 494 1.36 3.24 12.41
C ASN A 494 0.13 3.28 13.35
N ARG A 495 -1.01 3.80 12.88
CA ARG A 495 -2.22 4.00 13.69
C ARG A 495 -3.46 3.51 12.95
N LEU A 496 -3.91 2.31 13.27
CA LEU A 496 -5.15 1.75 12.75
C LEU A 496 -6.35 2.46 13.40
N ARG A 497 -6.96 3.40 12.66
CA ARG A 497 -8.21 4.07 13.07
C ARG A 497 -9.45 3.23 12.73
N SER A 498 -9.44 1.95 13.08
CA SER A 498 -10.59 1.04 12.91
C SER A 498 -11.18 0.72 14.28
N SER A 499 -12.49 0.86 14.40
CA SER A 499 -13.22 0.55 15.64
C SER A 499 -13.74 -0.89 15.69
N ASP A 500 -13.88 -1.55 14.54
CA ASP A 500 -14.41 -2.91 14.43
C ASP A 500 -13.44 -3.87 13.70
N ASP A 501 -13.59 -5.16 13.99
CA ASP A 501 -12.83 -6.24 13.33
C ASP A 501 -13.31 -6.50 11.90
N TYR A 502 -14.60 -6.24 11.61
CA TYR A 502 -15.20 -6.49 10.29
C TYR A 502 -14.58 -5.64 9.17
N SER A 503 -14.32 -4.35 9.43
CA SER A 503 -13.65 -3.47 8.46
C SER A 503 -12.12 -3.50 8.57
N LEU A 504 -11.58 -4.02 9.68
CA LEU A 504 -10.14 -4.11 9.90
C LEU A 504 -9.46 -4.95 8.82
N GLU A 505 -10.00 -6.13 8.51
CA GLU A 505 -9.40 -7.06 7.54
C GLU A 505 -9.32 -6.42 6.14
N GLY A 506 -10.44 -5.89 5.64
CA GLY A 506 -10.47 -5.20 4.35
C GLY A 506 -9.62 -3.94 4.30
N ARG A 507 -9.53 -3.19 5.40
CA ARG A 507 -8.64 -2.03 5.49
C ARG A 507 -7.17 -2.43 5.43
N VAL A 508 -6.77 -3.46 6.17
CA VAL A 508 -5.40 -4.00 6.13
C VAL A 508 -5.09 -4.52 4.73
N PHE A 509 -6.05 -5.16 4.06
CA PHE A 509 -5.89 -5.59 2.68
C PHE A 509 -5.62 -4.40 1.74
N VAL A 510 -6.43 -3.34 1.79
CA VAL A 510 -6.19 -2.14 0.95
C VAL A 510 -4.86 -1.48 1.28
N GLN A 511 -4.47 -1.48 2.55
CA GLN A 511 -3.16 -1.00 2.97
C GLN A 511 -2.03 -1.86 2.43
N PHE A 512 -2.18 -3.18 2.46
CA PHE A 512 -1.24 -4.12 1.86
C PHE A 512 -1.02 -3.76 0.39
N ILE A 513 -2.10 -3.54 -0.38
CA ILE A 513 -2.02 -3.10 -1.78
C ILE A 513 -1.30 -1.75 -1.92
N ALA A 514 -1.63 -0.75 -1.09
CA ALA A 514 -0.95 0.56 -1.13
C ALA A 514 0.56 0.44 -0.88
N THR A 515 0.96 -0.29 0.16
CA THR A 515 2.36 -0.54 0.50
C THR A 515 3.07 -1.32 -0.61
N SER A 516 2.38 -2.28 -1.23
CA SER A 516 2.89 -3.05 -2.38
C SER A 516 3.34 -2.13 -3.51
N ILE A 517 2.43 -1.26 -3.94
CA ILE A 517 2.65 -0.33 -5.06
C ILE A 517 3.75 0.67 -4.73
N ALA A 518 3.79 1.14 -3.48
CA ALA A 518 4.80 2.06 -3.01
C ALA A 518 6.21 1.43 -3.03
N ILE A 519 6.36 0.18 -2.59
CA ILE A 519 7.64 -0.56 -2.66
C ILE A 519 8.08 -0.75 -4.11
N MET A 520 7.16 -1.08 -5.02
CA MET A 520 7.47 -1.22 -6.45
C MET A 520 7.95 0.10 -7.06
N LEU A 521 7.29 1.22 -6.74
CA LEU A 521 7.75 2.56 -7.12
C LEU A 521 9.16 2.84 -6.58
N ARG A 522 9.40 2.56 -5.30
CA ARG A 522 10.69 2.79 -4.65
C ARG A 522 11.82 1.99 -5.29
N LYS A 523 11.58 0.72 -5.62
CA LYS A 523 12.55 -0.14 -6.29
C LYS A 523 12.88 0.40 -7.69
N LYS A 524 11.90 0.90 -8.44
CA LYS A 524 12.15 1.59 -9.71
C LYS A 524 13.00 2.85 -9.53
N ILE A 525 12.68 3.70 -8.54
CA ILE A 525 13.46 4.91 -8.23
C ILE A 525 14.91 4.54 -7.86
N ALA A 526 15.12 3.57 -6.98
CA ALA A 526 16.44 3.12 -6.53
C ALA A 526 17.31 2.65 -7.71
N LYS A 527 16.74 1.86 -8.63
CA LYS A 527 17.43 1.35 -9.81
C LYS A 527 17.94 2.46 -10.74
N ILE A 528 17.25 3.60 -10.81
CA ILE A 528 17.64 4.74 -11.63
C ILE A 528 18.58 5.67 -10.85
N ALA A 529 18.42 5.74 -9.53
CA ALA A 529 19.32 6.48 -8.64
C ALA A 529 20.77 6.02 -8.80
N ASP A 530 20.99 4.71 -8.98
CA ASP A 530 22.31 4.13 -9.25
C ASP A 530 22.89 4.51 -10.63
N LYS A 531 22.04 5.01 -11.53
CA LYS A 531 22.41 5.55 -12.85
C LYS A 531 22.55 7.08 -12.86
N GLY A 532 22.68 7.72 -11.70
CA GLY A 532 22.94 9.16 -11.56
C GLY A 532 21.71 10.05 -11.38
N PHE A 533 20.50 9.48 -11.24
CA PHE A 533 19.26 10.26 -11.03
C PHE A 533 19.13 10.91 -9.64
N ARG A 534 20.04 10.63 -8.71
CA ARG A 534 20.00 11.16 -7.33
C ARG A 534 20.06 12.68 -7.25
N ALA A 535 20.74 13.35 -8.18
CA ALA A 535 20.95 14.80 -8.11
C ALA A 535 19.65 15.63 -8.26
N ALA A 536 18.56 15.05 -8.80
CA ALA A 536 17.29 15.73 -9.03
C ALA A 536 16.13 15.19 -8.16
N TYR A 537 16.39 14.19 -7.31
CA TYR A 537 15.39 13.50 -6.51
C TYR A 537 15.60 13.78 -5.01
N ASP A 538 14.64 14.44 -4.37
CA ASP A 538 14.67 14.70 -2.92
C ASP A 538 13.91 13.64 -2.10
N SER A 539 12.67 13.34 -2.47
CA SER A 539 11.82 12.35 -1.80
C SER A 539 10.71 11.82 -2.71
N ASP A 540 10.17 10.63 -2.39
CA ASP A 540 9.14 9.97 -3.20
C ASP A 540 7.91 10.88 -3.30
N GLN A 541 7.62 11.54 -2.18
CA GLN A 541 6.51 12.48 -2.04
C GLN A 541 6.71 13.75 -2.86
N LYS A 542 7.92 14.31 -2.86
CA LYS A 542 8.22 15.50 -3.67
C LYS A 542 8.07 15.15 -5.15
N LEU A 543 8.59 14.00 -5.57
CA LEU A 543 8.44 13.49 -6.93
C LEU A 543 6.96 13.34 -7.31
N LEU A 544 6.16 12.66 -6.48
CA LEU A 544 4.73 12.47 -6.74
C LEU A 544 3.97 13.81 -6.77
N LYS A 545 4.22 14.72 -5.81
CA LYS A 545 3.60 16.06 -5.79
C LYS A 545 3.99 16.91 -7.00
N THR A 546 5.23 16.82 -7.46
CA THR A 546 5.68 17.49 -8.69
C THR A 546 4.92 16.97 -9.90
N LEU A 547 4.69 15.65 -9.99
CA LEU A 547 3.89 15.06 -11.06
C LEU A 547 2.39 15.38 -10.96
N SER A 548 1.85 15.61 -9.76
CA SER A 548 0.46 16.07 -9.57
C SER A 548 0.15 17.44 -10.18
N SER A 549 1.17 18.19 -10.64
CA SER A 549 0.98 19.41 -11.44
C SER A 549 0.41 19.15 -12.84
N ILE A 550 0.55 17.92 -13.34
CA ILE A 550 -0.04 17.51 -14.62
C ILE A 550 -1.53 17.22 -14.38
N GLU A 551 -2.37 17.96 -15.09
CA GLU A 551 -3.82 17.89 -14.99
C GLU A 551 -4.42 17.29 -16.26
N VAL A 552 -5.57 16.62 -16.11
CA VAL A 552 -6.41 16.16 -17.21
C VAL A 552 -7.72 16.93 -17.18
N THR A 553 -8.13 17.41 -18.35
CA THR A 553 -9.45 18.00 -18.56
C THR A 553 -10.33 16.97 -19.24
N GLN A 554 -11.37 16.51 -18.54
CA GLN A 554 -12.35 15.56 -19.06
C GLN A 554 -13.62 16.29 -19.52
N TYR A 555 -14.11 15.94 -20.71
CA TYR A 555 -15.34 16.47 -21.31
C TYR A 555 -16.18 15.33 -21.92
N GLU A 556 -17.29 15.61 -22.60
CA GLU A 556 -18.26 14.59 -22.99
C GLU A 556 -17.68 13.53 -23.95
N HIS A 557 -16.78 13.93 -24.86
CA HIS A 557 -16.27 13.09 -25.95
C HIS A 557 -14.79 12.69 -25.82
N GLY A 558 -14.10 13.14 -24.77
CA GLY A 558 -12.68 12.85 -24.63
C GLY A 558 -12.06 13.47 -23.40
N SER A 559 -10.73 13.43 -23.37
CA SER A 559 -9.92 14.14 -22.40
C SER A 559 -8.61 14.59 -23.02
N TYR A 560 -8.08 15.71 -22.56
CA TYR A 560 -6.74 16.18 -22.93
C TYR A 560 -5.94 16.53 -21.67
N PHE A 561 -4.63 16.39 -21.74
CA PHE A 561 -3.71 16.71 -20.65
C PHE A 561 -3.16 18.14 -20.77
N SER A 562 -2.84 18.74 -19.63
CA SER A 562 -2.04 19.97 -19.60
C SER A 562 -0.67 19.75 -20.26
N PRO A 563 -0.09 20.76 -20.92
CA PRO A 563 1.24 20.64 -21.53
C PRO A 563 2.29 20.10 -20.56
N ILE A 564 2.95 19.00 -20.94
CA ILE A 564 3.95 18.33 -20.11
C ILE A 564 5.33 18.88 -20.44
N VAL A 565 5.97 19.51 -19.46
CA VAL A 565 7.34 20.05 -19.61
C VAL A 565 8.35 18.89 -19.74
N LYS A 566 9.42 19.09 -20.54
CA LYS A 566 10.44 18.07 -20.85
C LYS A 566 11.01 17.37 -19.62
N ASN A 567 11.26 18.11 -18.53
CA ASN A 567 11.78 17.56 -17.28
C ASN A 567 10.80 16.56 -16.62
N LEU A 568 9.49 16.82 -16.68
CA LEU A 568 8.47 15.90 -16.15
C LEU A 568 8.34 14.66 -17.03
N ALA A 569 8.34 14.82 -18.36
CA ALA A 569 8.35 13.68 -19.29
C ALA A 569 9.59 12.79 -19.10
N GLU A 570 10.76 13.38 -18.82
CA GLU A 570 11.98 12.64 -18.53
C GLU A 570 11.87 11.79 -17.26
N ILE A 571 11.12 12.24 -16.24
CA ILE A 571 10.87 11.45 -15.02
C ILE A 571 10.09 10.17 -15.35
N TYR A 572 8.99 10.27 -16.13
CA TYR A 572 8.22 9.10 -16.57
C TYR A 572 9.09 8.11 -17.35
N ASN A 573 9.80 8.61 -18.36
CA ASN A 573 10.64 7.78 -19.23
C ASN A 573 11.74 7.05 -18.43
N LYS A 574 12.40 7.74 -17.48
CA LYS A 574 13.39 7.11 -16.60
C LYS A 574 12.78 6.02 -15.73
N LEU A 575 11.54 6.21 -15.26
CA LEU A 575 10.77 5.22 -14.50
C LEU A 575 10.17 4.10 -15.37
N GLY A 576 10.41 4.14 -16.69
CA GLY A 576 9.91 3.16 -17.64
C GLY A 576 8.40 3.22 -17.80
N VAL A 577 7.82 4.42 -17.68
CA VAL A 577 6.40 4.70 -17.92
C VAL A 577 6.32 5.72 -19.05
N LEU A 578 5.36 5.55 -19.96
CA LEU A 578 5.12 6.54 -21.00
C LEU A 578 4.41 7.76 -20.39
N PRO A 579 4.86 9.00 -20.69
CA PRO A 579 4.15 10.20 -20.30
C PRO A 579 2.69 10.15 -20.77
N PRO A 580 1.75 10.78 -20.04
CA PRO A 580 0.37 10.88 -20.48
C PRO A 580 0.25 11.56 -21.85
N GLU A 581 -0.57 10.99 -22.72
CA GLU A 581 -0.92 11.52 -24.03
C GLU A 581 -2.44 11.68 -24.13
N ASP A 582 -2.90 12.56 -25.03
CA ASP A 582 -4.33 12.80 -25.24
C ASP A 582 -5.01 11.56 -25.81
N ALA A 583 -6.17 11.20 -25.25
CA ALA A 583 -6.89 9.99 -25.64
C ALA A 583 -8.41 10.24 -25.75
N PRO A 584 -9.07 9.70 -26.80
CA PRO A 584 -10.53 9.68 -26.87
C PRO A 584 -11.12 8.77 -25.79
N LYS A 585 -12.36 9.04 -25.34
CA LYS A 585 -13.03 8.21 -24.32
C LYS A 585 -13.15 6.76 -24.79
N THR A 586 -12.76 5.83 -23.93
CA THR A 586 -12.84 4.38 -24.19
C THR A 586 -14.23 3.83 -23.85
N ASN A 587 -14.62 2.67 -24.41
CA ASN A 587 -15.90 2.02 -24.08
C ASN A 587 -16.01 1.61 -22.59
N SER A 588 -14.89 1.39 -21.91
CA SER A 588 -14.84 1.17 -20.46
C SER A 588 -15.30 2.39 -19.67
N ASP A 589 -14.94 3.60 -20.10
CA ASP A 589 -15.39 4.84 -19.45
C ASP A 589 -16.90 5.04 -19.60
N LYS A 590 -17.45 4.68 -20.77
CA LYS A 590 -18.91 4.70 -21.02
C LYS A 590 -19.67 3.69 -20.16
N SER A 591 -19.12 2.48 -19.96
CA SER A 591 -19.78 1.44 -19.14
C SER A 591 -19.87 1.80 -17.64
N ILE A 592 -18.95 2.61 -17.12
CA ILE A 592 -19.05 3.16 -15.76
C ILE A 592 -20.20 4.17 -15.68
N ASP A 593 -20.39 4.94 -16.74
CA ASP A 593 -21.49 5.91 -16.88
C ASP A 593 -22.86 5.26 -17.13
N GLU A 594 -22.94 4.10 -17.80
CA GLU A 594 -24.19 3.40 -18.15
C GLU A 594 -24.78 2.53 -17.02
N GLU A 595 -23.97 1.86 -16.19
CA GLU A 595 -24.45 1.07 -15.02
C GLU A 595 -25.23 1.91 -13.97
N ASP A 596 -25.18 3.25 -14.07
CA ASP A 596 -25.92 4.18 -13.22
C ASP A 596 -27.41 4.32 -13.57
N ALA A 597 -27.85 3.86 -14.75
CA ALA A 597 -29.27 3.95 -15.12
C ALA A 597 -30.14 2.90 -14.41
N GLU A 598 -29.56 1.78 -13.97
CA GLU A 598 -30.31 0.66 -13.36
C GLU A 598 -30.28 0.64 -11.81
N ILE A 599 -29.32 1.30 -11.15
CA ILE A 599 -29.13 1.15 -9.69
C ILE A 599 -29.98 2.15 -8.86
N MET A 600 -30.80 2.99 -9.48
CA MET A 600 -31.60 4.03 -8.79
C MET A 600 -32.93 3.58 -8.12
N PRO A 601 -33.27 2.28 -8.02
CA PRO A 601 -34.22 1.85 -6.98
C PRO A 601 -33.86 0.59 -6.15
N GLU A 602 -33.02 -0.33 -6.61
CA GLU A 602 -32.97 -1.70 -6.03
C GLU A 602 -32.12 -1.90 -4.76
N LEU A 603 -31.47 -0.85 -4.23
CA LEU A 603 -30.72 -0.93 -2.96
C LEU A 603 -31.45 -0.32 -1.76
N MET A 604 -32.73 0.05 -1.90
CA MET A 604 -33.57 0.59 -0.82
C MET A 604 -34.47 -0.46 -0.13
N GLU A 605 -34.62 -1.66 -0.68
CA GLU A 605 -35.42 -2.74 -0.08
C GLU A 605 -34.51 -3.90 0.31
N GLY A 606 -34.04 -3.92 1.56
CA GLY A 606 -33.21 -5.03 2.00
C GLY A 606 -32.65 -4.96 3.41
N TYR A 607 -33.26 -4.21 4.32
CA TYR A 607 -33.08 -4.44 5.75
C TYR A 607 -34.38 -4.08 6.47
N ALA A 608 -35.11 -5.13 6.88
CA ALA A 608 -36.13 -5.01 7.91
C ALA A 608 -35.46 -4.49 9.19
N GLU A 609 -36.11 -3.53 9.83
CA GLU A 609 -35.72 -3.04 11.16
C GLU A 609 -35.67 -4.23 12.14
N PRO A 610 -34.71 -4.26 13.09
CA PRO A 610 -34.78 -5.23 14.18
C PRO A 610 -36.00 -4.91 15.05
N ASP A 611 -36.90 -5.89 15.21
CA ASP A 611 -37.97 -5.86 16.21
C ASP A 611 -37.35 -5.69 17.61
N ASP A 612 -37.53 -4.51 18.19
CA ASP A 612 -37.40 -4.26 19.63
C ASP A 612 -38.59 -4.92 20.33
N ASP A 613 -38.52 -6.23 20.60
CA ASP A 613 -39.39 -6.90 21.58
C ASP A 613 -38.78 -8.25 21.99
N ILE A 614 -37.82 -8.25 22.93
CA ILE A 614 -37.59 -9.42 23.78
C ILE A 614 -37.48 -8.96 25.23
N ASP A 615 -38.60 -9.21 25.91
CA ASP A 615 -38.82 -9.03 27.32
C ASP A 615 -37.93 -9.96 28.15
N VAL A 616 -37.43 -9.41 29.25
CA VAL A 616 -36.52 -10.06 30.20
C VAL A 616 -37.30 -11.09 31.00
N LEU A 617 -36.96 -12.37 30.86
CA LEU A 617 -37.32 -13.38 31.86
C LEU A 617 -36.08 -13.85 32.60
N THR A 618 -35.91 -13.30 33.79
CA THR A 618 -35.06 -13.80 34.85
C THR A 618 -35.49 -15.21 35.26
N ARG A 619 -34.54 -16.15 35.21
CA ARG A 619 -34.23 -17.09 36.29
C ARG A 619 -32.84 -17.65 36.14
#